data_AF-A0A533QQD0-F1
#
_entry.id   AF-A0A533QQD0-F1
#
_cell.length_a   1.000
_cell.length_b   1.000
_cell.length_c   1.000
_cell.angle_alpha   90.00
_cell.angle_beta   90.00
_cell.angle_gamma   90.00
#
_symmetry.space_group_name_H-M   'P 1'
#
loop_
_entity.id
_entity.type
_entity.pdbx_description
1 polymer ?
#
loop_
_entity_poly.entity_id
_entity_poly.type
_entity_poly.pdbx_seq_one_letter_code
_entity_poly.pdbx_strand_id
1 'polypeptide(L)'
;MRTPMLLPWLASRARVSEARAAILWREAMLRAEETTGERETSCYWGAALATLQELLALERWRPQTLMAWPWLVLQGGIERGSWFCRHWLSPGLLSSTCRAWRLSPVDTPQ
;
A
#
# COMPACT_ATOMS: atom_id res chain seq x y z
N MET A 1 -18.74 -14.48 -25.34
CA MET A 1 -19.60 -13.29 -25.14
C MET A 1 -18.91 -12.07 -25.72
N ARG A 2 -19.68 -11.10 -26.23
CA ARG A 2 -19.18 -9.92 -26.93
C ARG A 2 -18.41 -9.03 -25.94
N THR A 3 -17.10 -8.94 -26.13
CA THR A 3 -16.27 -8.00 -25.39
C THR A 3 -16.71 -6.58 -25.75
N PRO A 4 -16.97 -5.70 -24.78
CA PRO A 4 -17.38 -4.34 -25.09
C PRO A 4 -16.25 -3.63 -25.85
N MET A 5 -16.59 -2.89 -26.90
CA MET A 5 -15.61 -2.11 -27.68
C MET A 5 -14.83 -1.09 -26.83
N LEU A 6 -15.36 -0.74 -25.65
CA LEU A 6 -14.71 0.13 -24.67
C LEU A 6 -13.54 -0.54 -23.92
N LEU A 7 -13.46 -1.87 -23.94
CA LEU A 7 -12.47 -2.63 -23.18
C LEU A 7 -11.01 -2.29 -23.52
N PRO A 8 -10.58 -2.22 -24.80
CA PRO A 8 -9.21 -1.81 -25.13
C PRO A 8 -8.87 -0.40 -24.64
N TRP A 9 -9.84 0.52 -24.68
CA TRP A 9 -9.67 1.87 -24.13
C TRP A 9 -9.48 1.86 -22.61
N LEU A 10 -10.30 1.07 -21.89
CA LEU A 10 -10.16 0.88 -20.44
C LEU A 10 -8.84 0.23 -20.06
N ALA A 11 -8.39 -0.79 -20.81
CA ALA A 11 -7.12 -1.48 -20.59
C ALA A 11 -5.93 -0.53 -20.73
N SER A 12 -5.92 0.28 -21.81
CA SER A 12 -4.91 1.31 -22.05
C SER A 12 -4.88 2.35 -20.92
N ARG A 13 -6.06 2.84 -20.49
CA ARG A 13 -6.18 3.80 -19.39
C ARG A 13 -5.65 3.26 -18.06
N ALA A 14 -5.85 1.97 -17.80
CA ALA A 14 -5.36 1.31 -16.60
C ALA A 14 -3.89 0.85 -16.70
N ARG A 15 -3.25 1.00 -17.86
CA ARG A 15 -1.91 0.44 -18.18
C ARG A 15 -1.82 -1.07 -17.95
N VAL A 16 -2.91 -1.79 -18.21
CA VAL A 16 -3.00 -3.25 -18.08
C VAL A 16 -2.99 -3.85 -19.50
N SER A 17 -2.37 -5.02 -19.67
CA SER A 17 -2.39 -5.71 -20.96
C SER A 17 -3.81 -6.10 -21.37
N GLU A 18 -4.12 -6.03 -22.66
CA GLU A 18 -5.45 -6.34 -23.19
C GLU A 18 -5.89 -7.77 -22.84
N ALA A 19 -4.97 -8.73 -22.91
CA ALA A 19 -5.22 -10.12 -22.50
C ALA A 19 -5.64 -10.23 -21.03
N ARG A 20 -5.03 -9.45 -20.13
CA ARG A 20 -5.37 -9.44 -18.71
C ARG A 20 -6.72 -8.74 -18.47
N ALA A 21 -6.98 -7.63 -19.16
CA ALA A 21 -8.26 -6.94 -19.11
C ALA A 21 -9.42 -7.84 -19.57
N ALA A 22 -9.21 -8.68 -20.58
CA ALA A 22 -10.20 -9.66 -21.04
C ALA A 22 -10.53 -10.73 -19.98
N ILE A 23 -9.54 -11.16 -19.18
CA ILE A 23 -9.75 -12.08 -18.06
C ILE A 23 -10.57 -11.41 -16.96
N LEU A 24 -10.15 -10.20 -16.54
CA LEU A 24 -10.86 -9.42 -15.51
C LEU A 24 -12.30 -9.10 -15.91
N TRP A 25 -12.56 -8.92 -17.21
CA TRP A 25 -13.91 -8.74 -17.72
C TRP A 25 -14.79 -9.97 -17.53
N ARG A 26 -14.26 -11.17 -17.75
CA ARG A 26 -15.03 -12.41 -17.50
C ARG A 26 -15.35 -12.55 -16.02
N GLU A 27 -14.40 -12.22 -15.14
CA GLU A 27 -14.62 -12.22 -13.68
C GLU A 27 -15.67 -11.20 -13.26
N ALA A 28 -15.60 -9.98 -13.79
CA ALA A 28 -16.58 -8.92 -13.52
C ALA A 28 -18.00 -9.32 -13.95
N MET A 29 -18.14 -9.99 -15.09
CA MET A 29 -19.43 -10.48 -15.60
C MET A 29 -20.04 -11.57 -14.72
N LEU A 30 -19.21 -12.50 -14.21
CA LEU A 30 -19.65 -13.53 -13.27
C LEU A 30 -20.11 -12.92 -11.95
N ARG A 31 -19.36 -11.95 -11.42
CA ARG A 31 -19.71 -11.28 -10.16
C ARG A 31 -20.96 -10.40 -10.28
N ALA A 32 -21.15 -9.77 -11.44
CA ALA A 32 -22.38 -9.04 -11.76
C ALA A 32 -23.60 -9.98 -11.86
N GLU A 33 -23.39 -11.20 -12.35
CA GLU A 33 -24.44 -12.23 -12.43
C GLU A 33 -24.84 -12.72 -11.04
N GLU A 34 -23.87 -12.95 -10.16
CA GLU A 34 -24.12 -13.31 -8.76
C GLU A 34 -24.86 -12.21 -7.98
N THR A 35 -24.56 -10.94 -8.27
CA THR A 35 -25.15 -9.80 -7.54
C THR A 35 -26.52 -9.40 -8.07
N THR A 36 -26.74 -9.46 -9.40
CA THR A 36 -27.97 -8.96 -10.03
C THR A 36 -28.99 -10.08 -10.24
N GLY A 37 -28.57 -11.34 -10.40
CA GLY A 37 -29.45 -12.49 -10.69
C GLY A 37 -30.14 -12.46 -12.06
N GLU A 38 -30.27 -11.29 -12.68
CA GLU A 38 -30.82 -11.08 -14.01
C GLU A 38 -29.71 -10.78 -15.02
N ARG A 39 -29.70 -11.52 -16.14
CA ARG A 39 -28.83 -11.25 -17.28
C ARG A 39 -29.50 -10.24 -18.21
N GLU A 40 -28.71 -9.33 -18.76
CA GLU A 40 -29.09 -8.35 -19.82
C GLU A 40 -29.88 -7.11 -19.38
N THR A 41 -30.15 -6.92 -18.09
CA THR A 41 -30.73 -5.68 -17.56
C THR A 41 -29.70 -4.53 -17.53
N SER A 42 -30.13 -3.28 -17.63
CA SER A 42 -29.23 -2.11 -17.50
C SER A 42 -28.46 -2.10 -16.18
N CYS A 43 -29.09 -2.60 -15.11
CA CYS A 43 -28.46 -2.78 -13.79
C CYS A 43 -27.28 -3.76 -13.84
N TYR A 44 -27.43 -4.88 -14.55
CA TYR A 44 -26.37 -5.87 -14.74
C TYR A 44 -25.14 -5.27 -15.43
N TRP A 45 -25.36 -4.51 -16.52
CA TRP A 45 -24.28 -3.85 -17.24
C TRP A 45 -23.58 -2.79 -16.39
N GLY A 46 -24.33 -2.05 -15.57
CA GLY A 46 -23.78 -1.11 -14.59
C GLY A 46 -22.91 -1.80 -13.53
N ALA A 47 -23.40 -2.91 -12.96
CA ALA A 47 -22.69 -3.69 -11.96
C ALA A 47 -21.41 -4.33 -12.53
N ALA A 48 -21.46 -4.88 -13.74
CA ALA A 48 -20.30 -5.44 -14.43
C ALA A 48 -19.23 -4.38 -14.71
N LEU A 49 -19.63 -3.18 -15.15
CA LEU A 49 -18.69 -2.07 -15.40
C LEU A 49 -18.06 -1.56 -14.09
N ALA A 50 -18.85 -1.42 -13.02
CA ALA A 50 -18.35 -1.02 -11.71
C ALA A 50 -17.32 -2.02 -11.17
N THR A 51 -17.65 -3.31 -11.24
CA THR A 51 -16.74 -4.39 -10.81
C THR A 51 -15.46 -4.42 -11.64
N LEU A 52 -15.55 -4.21 -12.96
CA LEU A 52 -14.36 -4.14 -13.82
C LEU A 52 -13.44 -2.98 -13.42
N GLN A 53 -13.99 -1.80 -13.13
CA GLN A 53 -13.18 -0.64 -12.71
C GLN A 53 -12.47 -0.89 -11.38
N GLU A 54 -13.14 -1.56 -10.43
CA GLU A 54 -12.55 -1.95 -9.17
C GLU A 54 -11.40 -2.94 -9.35
N LEU A 55 -11.60 -3.99 -10.17
CA LEU A 55 -10.56 -4.98 -10.49
C LEU A 55 -9.36 -4.34 -11.19
N LEU A 56 -9.58 -3.41 -12.13
CA LEU A 56 -8.50 -2.67 -12.79
C LEU A 56 -7.75 -1.76 -11.82
N ALA A 57 -8.45 -1.14 -10.87
CA ALA A 57 -7.81 -0.34 -9.83
C ALA A 57 -6.91 -1.21 -8.94
N LEU A 58 -7.38 -2.39 -8.53
CA LEU A 58 -6.59 -3.35 -7.75
C LEU A 58 -5.35 -3.84 -8.50
N GLU A 59 -5.49 -4.21 -9.78
CA GLU A 59 -4.36 -4.67 -10.60
C GLU A 59 -3.32 -3.55 -10.81
N ARG A 60 -3.74 -2.28 -10.86
CA ARG A 60 -2.82 -1.12 -10.89
C ARG A 60 -1.98 -0.99 -9.62
N TRP A 61 -2.54 -1.33 -8.46
CA TRP A 61 -1.82 -1.29 -7.17
C TRP A 61 -0.90 -2.50 -6.96
N ARG A 62 -1.20 -3.64 -7.59
CA ARG A 62 -0.42 -4.89 -7.47
C ARG A 62 1.09 -4.74 -7.71
N PRO A 63 1.59 -4.04 -8.77
CA PRO A 63 3.02 -3.80 -8.93
C PRO A 63 3.59 -2.82 -7.89
N GLN A 64 2.77 -1.86 -7.43
CA GLN A 64 3.17 -0.88 -6.43
C GLN A 64 3.41 -1.54 -5.06
N THR A 65 2.63 -2.56 -4.69
CA THR A 65 2.73 -3.24 -3.40
C THR A 65 4.06 -3.99 -3.23
N LEU A 66 4.59 -4.59 -4.30
CA LEU A 66 5.90 -5.26 -4.25
C LEU A 66 7.05 -4.29 -3.98
N MET A 67 6.96 -3.08 -4.56
CA MET A 67 7.96 -2.03 -4.40
C MET A 67 7.78 -1.24 -3.09
N ALA A 68 6.56 -1.16 -2.57
CA ALA A 68 6.25 -0.54 -1.29
C ALA A 68 6.55 -1.47 -0.10
N TRP A 69 6.73 -2.79 -0.32
CA TRP A 69 6.99 -3.74 0.75
C TRP A 69 8.29 -3.43 1.54
N PRO A 70 9.45 -3.15 0.91
CA PRO A 70 10.64 -2.70 1.65
C PRO A 70 10.38 -1.47 2.52
N TRP A 71 9.56 -0.53 2.04
CA TRP A 71 9.19 0.68 2.77
C TRP A 71 8.23 0.40 3.93
N LEU A 72 7.24 -0.48 3.73
CA LEU A 72 6.31 -0.91 4.77
C LEU A 72 7.03 -1.70 5.88
N VAL A 73 7.99 -2.55 5.51
CA VAL A 73 8.87 -3.25 6.47
C VAL A 73 9.74 -2.26 7.25
N LEU A 74 10.28 -1.26 6.56
CA LEU A 74 11.07 -0.20 7.19
C LEU A 74 10.23 0.60 8.19
N GLN A 75 9.00 1.00 7.83
CA GLN A 75 8.11 1.72 8.75
C GLN A 75 7.73 0.89 9.98
N GLY A 76 7.38 -0.39 9.80
CA GLY A 76 7.13 -1.30 10.93
C GLY A 76 8.36 -1.48 11.83
N GLY A 77 9.56 -1.44 11.27
CA GLY A 77 10.82 -1.44 12.03
C GLY A 77 11.03 -0.17 12.85
N ILE A 78 10.75 1.01 12.27
CA ILE A 78 10.89 2.32 12.94
C ILE A 78 9.93 2.45 14.11
N GLU A 79 8.66 2.04 13.97
CA GLU A 79 7.68 2.11 15.07
C GLU A 79 8.06 1.20 16.25
N ARG A 80 8.54 -0.02 15.95
CA ARG A 80 9.01 -0.97 16.96
C ARG A 80 10.31 -0.51 17.63
N GLY A 81 11.20 0.10 16.86
CA GLY A 81 12.40 0.76 17.35
C GLY A 81 12.11 1.99 18.22
N SER A 82 11.05 2.75 17.93
CA SER A 82 10.63 3.91 18.72
C SER A 82 10.11 3.51 20.12
N TRP A 83 9.32 2.45 20.21
CA TRP A 83 8.92 1.87 21.49
C TRP A 83 10.15 1.36 22.28
N PHE A 84 11.06 0.67 21.60
CA PHE A 84 12.30 0.17 22.21
C PHE A 84 13.19 1.30 22.72
N CYS A 85 13.39 2.36 21.94
CA CYS A 85 14.13 3.55 22.34
C CYS A 85 13.47 4.27 23.51
N ARG A 86 12.15 4.47 23.51
CA ARG A 86 11.45 5.09 24.65
C ARG A 86 11.54 4.23 25.92
N HIS A 87 11.53 2.92 25.77
CA HIS A 87 11.60 2.00 26.91
C HIS A 87 13.03 1.91 27.47
N TRP A 88 14.04 1.77 26.62
CA TRP A 88 15.45 1.63 27.02
C TRP A 88 16.14 2.95 27.35
N LEU A 89 15.77 4.08 26.73
CA LEU A 89 16.25 5.42 27.09
C LEU A 89 15.43 6.03 28.25
N SER A 90 14.78 5.19 29.06
CA SER A 90 14.30 5.62 30.37
C SER A 90 15.50 6.07 31.21
N PRO A 91 15.40 7.17 31.98
CA PRO A 91 16.52 8.00 32.44
C PRO A 91 17.27 7.42 33.65
N GLY A 92 17.59 6.13 33.65
CA GLY A 92 18.33 5.46 34.73
C GLY A 92 19.84 5.38 34.52
N LEU A 93 20.32 5.33 33.27
CA LEU A 93 21.71 4.95 32.96
C LEU A 93 22.62 6.09 32.46
N LEU A 94 22.07 7.20 31.94
CA LEU A 94 22.86 8.27 31.32
C LEU A 94 23.16 9.48 32.23
N SER A 95 22.60 9.54 33.44
CA SER A 95 22.78 10.69 34.33
C SER A 95 24.13 10.71 35.09
N SER A 96 24.86 9.59 35.18
CA SER A 96 26.06 9.52 36.02
C SER A 96 27.36 9.91 35.31
N THR A 97 27.46 9.76 33.99
CA THR A 97 28.73 10.00 33.28
C THR A 97 28.90 11.44 32.78
N CYS A 98 27.82 12.18 32.54
CA CYS A 98 27.92 13.57 32.05
C CYS A 98 28.26 14.62 33.13
N ARG A 99 28.12 14.31 34.43
CA ARG A 99 28.51 15.24 35.51
C ARG A 99 29.99 15.22 35.87
N ALA A 100 30.78 14.29 35.33
CA ALA A 100 32.20 14.20 35.65
C ALA A 100 33.09 15.20 34.87
N TRP A 101 32.58 15.79 33.79
CA TRP A 101 33.39 16.59 32.86
C TRP A 101 33.37 18.11 33.12
N ARG A 102 32.80 18.57 34.25
CA ARG A 102 32.60 20.01 34.50
C ARG A 102 33.30 20.58 35.73
N LEU A 103 34.38 19.97 36.20
CA LEU A 103 35.29 20.63 37.15
C LEU A 103 36.74 20.16 36.93
N SER A 104 37.49 20.89 36.11
CA SER A 104 38.95 20.99 36.27
C SER A 104 39.27 22.48 36.36
N PRO A 105 39.67 22.99 37.54
CA PRO A 105 40.10 24.37 37.65
C PRO A 105 41.42 24.57 36.90
N VAL A 106 41.52 25.75 36.32
CA VAL A 106 42.70 26.32 35.68
C VAL A 106 43.84 26.42 36.70
N ASP A 107 44.96 25.77 36.40
CA ASP A 107 46.24 26.00 37.08
C ASP A 107 47.27 26.45 36.03
N THR A 108 47.68 27.71 36.14
CA THR A 108 48.77 28.32 35.37
C THR A 108 49.99 28.45 36.27
N PRO A 109 51.15 27.85 35.96
CA PRO A 109 52.38 28.15 36.68
C PRO A 109 53.14 29.33 36.04
N GLN A 110 53.59 30.27 36.87
CA GLN A 110 54.81 31.07 36.64
C GLN A 110 55.95 30.46 37.45
#